data_AF-A0A9D0BX32-F1
#
_entry.id   AF-A0A9D0BX32-F1
#
_cell.length_a   1.000
_cell.length_b   1.000
_cell.length_c   1.000
_cell.angle_alpha   90.00
_cell.angle_beta   90.00
_cell.angle_gamma   90.00
#
_symmetry.space_group_name_H-M   'P 1'
#
loop_
_entity.id
_entity.type
_entity.pdbx_description
1 polymer ?
#
loop_
_entity_poly.entity_id
_entity_poly.type
_entity_poly.pdbx_seq_one_letter_code
_entity_poly.pdbx_strand_id
1 'polypeptide(L)'
;MNYLAIILILGVLFSIGNTSDLNLQFHFDLKRSHPTVTQEYFRTDSLGYTFFFMDINFNHWISPDGTGKAGGVSDVYFEFMRYFRLYRWKTYDLNFTVQYDDGTAPVEQIWLAGLNLGNIQLGPLNLSSEILLKKDYKLGVNWQFTTVWYAAFFNEKLVFNGFFDYWANDVNNPHWPAFDPEFKASRFSF
;
A
#
# COMPACT_ATOMS: atom_id res chain seq x y z
N MET A 1 23.19 19.17 -32.97
CA MET A 1 23.94 18.59 -31.83
C MET A 1 23.11 18.86 -30.58
N ASN A 2 22.26 17.93 -30.14
CA ASN A 2 22.61 16.75 -29.32
C ASN A 2 22.66 17.18 -27.82
N TYR A 3 21.91 16.68 -26.85
CA TYR A 3 21.02 15.51 -26.72
C TYR A 3 19.91 15.80 -25.69
N LEU A 4 18.80 15.06 -25.80
CA LEU A 4 17.77 14.88 -24.78
C LEU A 4 18.39 14.54 -23.42
N ALA A 5 17.95 15.22 -22.35
CA ALA A 5 18.08 14.73 -20.98
C ALA A 5 16.74 14.12 -20.56
N ILE A 6 16.49 12.89 -21.01
CA ILE A 6 15.49 12.01 -20.38
C ILE A 6 16.14 11.54 -19.08
N ILE A 7 15.71 12.07 -17.95
CA ILE A 7 16.04 11.50 -16.64
C ILE A 7 15.11 10.30 -16.45
N LEU A 8 15.60 9.12 -16.86
CA LEU A 8 14.99 7.84 -16.55
C LEU A 8 15.57 7.38 -15.20
N ILE A 9 14.84 7.59 -14.10
CA ILE A 9 15.19 7.01 -12.80
C ILE A 9 14.82 5.53 -12.87
N LEU A 10 15.82 4.69 -13.19
CA LEU A 10 15.73 3.24 -13.10
C LEU A 10 15.78 2.83 -11.62
N GLY A 11 14.61 2.52 -11.05
CA GLY A 11 14.53 1.75 -9.81
C GLY A 11 15.06 0.33 -10.08
N VAL A 12 16.23 0.01 -9.54
CA VAL A 12 16.76 -1.36 -9.58
C VAL A 12 16.06 -2.16 -8.50
N LEU A 13 15.08 -2.97 -8.90
CA LEU A 13 14.39 -3.94 -8.07
C LEU A 13 15.17 -5.26 -8.04
N PHE A 14 15.84 -5.56 -6.94
CA PHE A 14 16.32 -6.91 -6.67
C PHE A 14 15.19 -7.73 -6.04
N SER A 15 14.48 -8.53 -6.84
CA SER A 15 13.56 -9.54 -6.33
C SER A 15 14.32 -10.85 -6.14
N ILE A 16 14.41 -11.34 -4.91
CA ILE A 16 15.00 -12.65 -4.58
C ILE A 16 13.84 -13.57 -4.17
N GLY A 17 13.48 -14.51 -5.04
CA GLY A 17 12.37 -15.43 -4.80
C GLY A 17 12.77 -16.61 -3.89
N ASN A 18 11.93 -16.94 -2.91
CA ASN A 18 10.99 -18.09 -2.96
C ASN A 18 10.29 -18.30 -1.60
N THR A 19 8.95 -18.29 -1.62
CA THR A 19 7.97 -18.61 -0.54
C THR A 19 7.59 -17.51 0.47
N SER A 20 8.08 -16.30 0.25
CA SER A 20 7.49 -15.03 0.70
C SER A 20 7.98 -13.95 -0.25
N ASP A 21 7.07 -13.19 -0.84
CA ASP A 21 7.44 -12.15 -1.80
C ASP A 21 7.75 -10.88 -0.99
N LEU A 22 9.00 -10.78 -0.52
CA LEU A 22 9.54 -9.55 0.04
C LEU A 22 10.04 -8.69 -1.14
N ASN A 23 9.40 -7.55 -1.33
CA ASN A 23 9.81 -6.53 -2.28
C ASN A 23 10.37 -5.34 -1.51
N LEU A 24 11.66 -5.06 -1.68
CA LEU A 24 12.31 -3.89 -1.09
C LEU A 24 12.67 -2.90 -2.20
N GLN A 25 12.14 -1.69 -2.07
CA GLN A 25 12.28 -0.60 -3.04
C GLN A 25 12.96 0.58 -2.37
N PHE A 26 13.94 1.17 -3.06
CA PHE A 26 14.42 2.52 -2.76
C PHE A 26 14.16 3.39 -3.97
N HIS A 27 13.36 4.45 -3.80
CA HIS A 27 12.94 5.31 -4.89
C HIS A 27 12.87 6.76 -4.42
N PHE A 28 12.84 7.68 -5.38
CA PHE A 28 12.56 9.09 -5.10
C PHE A 28 11.08 9.34 -5.39
N ASP A 29 10.31 9.63 -4.34
CA ASP A 29 8.90 9.96 -4.48
C ASP A 29 8.78 11.36 -5.10
N LEU A 30 8.44 11.42 -6.39
CA LEU A 30 8.32 12.69 -7.12
C LEU A 30 7.16 13.56 -6.62
N LYS A 31 6.11 12.97 -6.04
CA LYS A 31 4.95 13.70 -5.51
C LYS A 31 5.30 14.37 -4.18
N ARG A 32 6.01 13.65 -3.30
CA ARG A 32 6.42 14.13 -1.98
C ARG A 32 7.83 14.76 -1.95
N SER A 33 8.56 14.66 -3.06
CA SER A 33 9.89 15.23 -3.28
C SER A 33 10.97 14.77 -2.29
N HIS A 34 10.96 13.49 -1.88
CA HIS A 34 12.01 12.93 -1.02
C HIS A 34 12.31 11.46 -1.37
N PRO A 35 13.50 10.93 -0.99
CA PRO A 35 13.76 9.51 -1.03
C PRO A 35 12.82 8.74 -0.08
N THR A 36 12.43 7.54 -0.50
CA THR A 36 11.58 6.62 0.26
C THR A 36 12.10 5.20 0.09
N VAL A 37 12.17 4.47 1.20
CA VAL A 37 12.29 3.01 1.18
C VAL A 37 10.89 2.44 1.38
N THR A 38 10.42 1.62 0.44
CA THR A 38 9.16 0.87 0.57
C THR A 38 9.50 -0.61 0.70
N GLN A 39 9.04 -1.24 1.77
CA GLN A 39 9.09 -2.68 1.97
C GLN A 39 7.68 -3.24 1.82
N GLU A 40 7.47 -4.22 0.96
CA GLU A 40 6.21 -4.96 0.84
C GLU A 40 6.48 -6.44 1.08
N TYR A 41 5.57 -7.12 1.76
CA TYR A 41 5.64 -8.54 2.05
C TYR A 41 4.29 -9.17 1.78
N PHE A 42 4.26 -10.19 0.93
CA PHE A 42 3.09 -11.02 0.71
C PHE A 42 3.41 -12.48 0.96
N ARG A 43 2.56 -13.15 1.75
CA ARG A 43 2.69 -14.60 1.99
C ARG A 43 1.34 -15.26 2.20
N THR A 44 1.19 -16.43 1.60
CA THR A 44 0.05 -17.32 1.82
C THR A 44 0.41 -18.46 2.79
N ASP A 45 -0.58 -18.97 3.51
CA ASP A 45 -0.46 -20.16 4.34
C ASP A 45 -1.78 -20.96 4.35
N SER A 46 -1.85 -22.01 5.19
CA SER A 46 -3.01 -22.90 5.27
C SER A 46 -4.29 -22.20 5.77
N LEU A 47 -4.16 -21.12 6.55
CA LEU A 47 -5.27 -20.38 7.14
C LEU A 47 -5.68 -19.18 6.29
N GLY A 48 -4.84 -18.71 5.36
CA GLY A 48 -5.16 -17.60 4.47
C GLY A 48 -3.91 -16.91 3.92
N TYR A 49 -3.82 -15.60 4.08
CA TYR A 49 -2.67 -14.82 3.60
C TYR A 49 -2.43 -13.58 4.46
N THR A 50 -1.19 -13.11 4.43
CA THR A 50 -0.72 -11.90 5.09
C THR A 50 -0.15 -10.96 4.04
N PHE A 51 -0.54 -9.71 4.13
CA PHE A 51 0.11 -8.60 3.43
C PHE A 51 0.64 -7.61 4.46
N PHE A 52 1.81 -7.06 4.19
CA PHE A 52 2.41 -6.01 5.01
C PHE A 52 3.13 -5.06 4.08
N PHE A 53 3.05 -3.76 4.36
CA PHE A 53 3.99 -2.84 3.77
C PHE A 53 4.42 -1.77 4.76
N MET A 54 5.58 -1.17 4.48
CA MET A 54 6.16 -0.09 5.26
C MET A 54 6.86 0.89 4.34
N ASP A 55 6.55 2.17 4.49
CA ASP A 55 7.27 3.29 3.90
C ASP A 55 8.17 3.93 4.97
N ILE A 56 9.44 4.15 4.64
CA ILE A 56 10.40 4.91 5.43
C ILE A 56 10.84 6.10 4.57
N ASN A 57 10.48 7.30 4.99
CA ASN A 57 10.73 8.53 4.25
C ASN A 57 11.96 9.26 4.78
N PHE A 58 12.64 10.00 3.91
CA PHE A 58 13.87 10.73 4.23
C PHE A 58 13.72 12.22 3.90
N ASN A 59 12.81 12.90 4.59
CA ASN A 59 12.43 14.30 4.32
C ASN A 59 12.98 15.33 5.33
N HIS A 60 13.94 14.96 6.19
CA HIS A 60 14.58 15.92 7.10
C HIS A 60 15.55 16.86 6.36
N TRP A 61 15.02 17.94 5.80
CA TRP A 61 15.81 18.96 5.10
C TRP A 61 16.55 19.94 6.04
N ILE A 62 16.20 19.97 7.33
CA ILE A 62 16.79 20.83 8.36
C ILE A 62 16.91 20.02 9.66
N SER A 63 18.08 20.09 10.33
CA SER A 63 18.25 19.50 11.67
C SER A 63 17.29 20.16 12.67
N PRO A 64 16.55 19.40 13.50
CA PRO A 64 15.63 19.97 14.50
C PRO A 64 16.26 20.98 15.46
N ASP A 65 17.59 20.93 15.63
CA ASP A 65 18.38 21.82 16.49
C ASP A 65 19.13 22.93 15.73
N GLY A 66 18.98 23.01 14.39
CA GLY A 66 19.70 23.98 13.55
C GLY A 66 21.22 23.78 13.47
N THR A 67 21.77 22.69 14.02
CA THR A 67 23.22 22.45 14.11
C THR A 67 23.74 21.29 13.23
N GLY A 68 22.85 20.51 12.61
CA GLY A 68 23.19 19.24 11.96
C GLY A 68 22.96 19.15 10.45
N LYS A 69 23.57 18.10 9.84
CA LYS A 69 23.39 17.70 8.44
C LYS A 69 21.91 17.48 8.10
N ALA A 70 21.46 18.02 6.98
CA ALA A 70 20.22 17.58 6.33
C ALA A 70 20.32 16.09 5.97
N GLY A 71 19.24 15.34 6.19
CA GLY A 71 19.12 13.90 5.91
C GLY A 71 18.87 13.04 7.14
N GLY A 72 18.20 11.91 6.93
CA GLY A 72 17.80 10.96 7.97
C GLY A 72 16.37 10.48 7.78
N VAL A 73 15.99 9.40 8.47
CA VAL A 73 14.60 8.92 8.50
C VAL A 73 13.72 9.99 9.14
N SER A 74 12.72 10.47 8.40
CA SER A 74 11.78 11.48 8.86
C SER A 74 10.51 10.93 9.44
N ASP A 75 9.95 9.94 8.75
CA ASP A 75 8.70 9.34 9.11
C ASP A 75 8.66 7.90 8.60
N VAL A 76 7.93 7.09 9.35
CA VAL A 76 7.67 5.69 9.06
C VAL A 76 6.18 5.48 9.08
N TYR A 77 5.67 4.80 8.08
CA TYR A 77 4.28 4.37 7.98
C TYR A 77 4.26 2.88 7.68
N PHE A 78 3.36 2.11 8.29
CA PHE A 78 3.16 0.72 7.91
C PHE A 78 1.71 0.27 8.08
N GLU A 79 1.34 -0.73 7.29
CA GLU A 79 0.10 -1.47 7.41
C GLU A 79 0.39 -2.97 7.48
N PHE A 80 -0.29 -3.65 8.39
CA PHE A 80 -0.26 -5.10 8.51
C PHE A 80 -1.68 -5.63 8.35
N MET A 81 -1.90 -6.48 7.35
CA MET A 81 -3.19 -7.10 7.10
C MET A 81 -3.09 -8.62 7.17
N ARG A 82 -3.99 -9.23 7.96
CA ARG A 82 -4.14 -10.68 8.04
C ARG A 82 -5.53 -11.10 7.58
N TYR A 83 -5.56 -11.95 6.56
CA TYR A 83 -6.76 -12.55 6.00
C TYR A 83 -6.85 -14.02 6.41
N PHE A 84 -7.96 -14.38 7.04
CA PHE A 84 -8.33 -15.74 7.41
C PHE A 84 -9.40 -16.24 6.45
N ARG A 85 -9.10 -17.30 5.71
CA ARG A 85 -10.03 -17.88 4.75
C ARG A 85 -11.16 -18.58 5.47
N LEU A 86 -12.37 -18.08 5.27
CA LEU A 86 -13.60 -18.71 5.77
C LEU A 86 -14.13 -19.75 4.79
N TYR A 87 -14.09 -19.43 3.50
CA TYR A 87 -14.54 -20.33 2.45
C TYR A 87 -13.83 -20.07 1.12
N ARG A 88 -13.67 -21.13 0.32
CA ARG A 88 -13.10 -21.10 -1.04
C ARG A 88 -14.09 -21.59 -2.08
N TRP A 89 -14.47 -20.71 -2.99
CA TRP A 89 -15.15 -21.11 -4.23
C TRP A 89 -14.13 -21.22 -5.37
N LYS A 90 -14.60 -21.69 -6.53
CA LYS A 90 -13.76 -21.84 -7.73
C LYS A 90 -13.18 -20.50 -8.22
N THR A 91 -13.90 -19.40 -8.03
CA THR A 91 -13.59 -18.10 -8.65
C THR A 91 -13.51 -16.94 -7.65
N TYR A 92 -13.63 -17.20 -6.35
CA TYR A 92 -13.47 -16.22 -5.27
C TYR A 92 -13.31 -16.92 -3.91
N ASP A 93 -12.67 -16.24 -2.96
CA ASP A 93 -12.55 -16.65 -1.56
C ASP A 93 -13.34 -15.66 -0.69
N LEU A 94 -13.99 -16.13 0.38
CA LEU A 94 -14.49 -15.28 1.46
C LEU A 94 -13.52 -15.36 2.64
N ASN A 95 -13.08 -14.20 3.11
CA ASN A 95 -12.12 -14.07 4.19
C ASN A 95 -12.66 -13.16 5.29
N PHE A 96 -12.32 -13.47 6.54
CA PHE A 96 -12.32 -12.51 7.63
C PHE A 96 -10.95 -11.83 7.66
N THR A 97 -10.89 -10.52 7.89
CA THR A 97 -9.62 -9.79 7.93
C THR A 97 -9.50 -8.94 9.19
N VAL A 98 -8.27 -8.83 9.67
CA VAL A 98 -7.84 -7.90 10.73
C VAL A 98 -6.64 -7.15 10.22
N GLN A 99 -6.66 -5.84 10.38
CA GLN A 99 -5.60 -4.95 9.92
C GLN A 99 -5.17 -4.00 11.04
N TYR A 100 -3.91 -3.60 10.96
CA TYR A 100 -3.26 -2.71 11.90
C TYR A 100 -2.36 -1.74 11.16
N ASP A 101 -2.67 -0.45 11.30
CA ASP A 101 -1.93 0.63 10.65
C ASP A 101 -1.34 1.53 11.73
N ASP A 102 -0.09 1.93 11.56
CA ASP A 102 0.61 2.77 12.53
C ASP A 102 1.81 3.46 11.89
N GLY A 103 2.40 4.39 12.62
CA GLY A 103 3.57 5.11 12.15
C GLY A 103 4.08 6.15 13.12
N THR A 104 5.00 6.98 12.61
CA THR A 104 5.44 8.18 13.30
C THR A 104 4.37 9.26 13.22
N ALA A 105 4.20 10.04 14.29
CA ALA A 105 3.28 11.16 14.33
C ALA A 105 3.46 12.07 13.08
N PRO A 106 2.36 12.51 12.43
CA PRO A 106 0.99 12.49 12.92
C PRO A 106 0.18 11.23 12.56
N VAL A 107 0.78 10.19 11.96
CA VAL A 107 0.06 8.93 11.73
C VAL A 107 -0.37 8.36 13.08
N GLU A 108 -1.64 7.97 13.17
CA GLU A 108 -2.21 7.41 14.38
C GLU A 108 -2.48 5.93 14.21
N GLN A 109 -2.49 5.23 15.35
CA GLN A 109 -2.87 3.83 15.41
C GLN A 109 -4.31 3.64 14.92
N ILE A 110 -4.48 2.74 13.96
CA ILE A 110 -5.78 2.34 13.43
C ILE A 110 -5.89 0.81 13.48
N TRP A 111 -7.02 0.32 13.98
CA TRP A 111 -7.40 -1.09 13.88
C TRP A 111 -8.56 -1.23 12.91
N LEU A 112 -8.49 -2.21 12.01
CA LEU A 112 -9.60 -2.54 11.12
C LEU A 112 -9.94 -4.03 11.22
N ALA A 113 -11.22 -4.35 11.11
CA ALA A 113 -11.67 -5.73 11.01
C ALA A 113 -12.94 -5.84 10.17
N GLY A 114 -13.04 -6.88 9.35
CA GLY A 114 -14.20 -7.04 8.49
C GLY A 114 -14.14 -8.24 7.57
N LEU A 115 -14.87 -8.13 6.45
CA LEU A 115 -14.99 -9.19 5.46
C LEU A 115 -14.36 -8.77 4.15
N ASN A 116 -13.70 -9.73 3.53
CA ASN A 116 -13.05 -9.59 2.24
C ASN A 116 -13.56 -10.67 1.28
N LEU A 117 -13.97 -10.26 0.09
CA LEU A 117 -14.16 -11.13 -1.06
C LEU A 117 -12.90 -11.04 -1.92
N GLY A 118 -12.01 -12.02 -1.75
CA GLY A 118 -10.69 -12.05 -2.38
C GLY A 118 -10.64 -12.99 -3.58
N ASN A 119 -9.57 -12.88 -4.38
CA ASN A 119 -9.30 -13.77 -5.52
C ASN A 119 -10.50 -13.88 -6.49
N ILE A 120 -11.22 -12.78 -6.69
CA ILE A 120 -12.34 -12.72 -7.64
C ILE A 120 -11.74 -12.75 -9.05
N GLN A 121 -11.96 -13.86 -9.77
CA GLN A 121 -11.41 -14.07 -11.10
C GLN A 121 -12.44 -13.76 -12.19
N LEU A 122 -12.17 -12.72 -12.99
CA LEU A 122 -13.00 -12.23 -14.09
C LEU A 122 -12.18 -12.11 -15.38
N GLY A 123 -11.85 -13.25 -15.99
CA GLY A 123 -10.99 -13.29 -17.18
C GLY A 123 -9.56 -12.85 -16.83
N PRO A 124 -9.00 -11.82 -17.49
CA PRO A 124 -7.65 -11.32 -17.16
C PRO A 124 -7.61 -10.51 -15.85
N LEU A 125 -8.76 -10.11 -15.31
CA LEU A 125 -8.89 -9.32 -14.10
C LEU A 125 -8.98 -10.21 -12.87
N ASN A 126 -8.11 -9.94 -11.89
CA ASN A 126 -8.23 -10.41 -10.52
C ASN A 126 -8.61 -9.21 -9.64
N LEU A 127 -9.56 -9.43 -8.74
CA LEU A 127 -10.09 -8.38 -7.87
C LEU A 127 -10.21 -8.90 -6.44
N SER A 128 -10.07 -7.99 -5.48
CA SER A 128 -10.31 -8.25 -4.07
C SER A 128 -10.98 -7.03 -3.46
N SER A 129 -12.15 -7.20 -2.85
CA SER A 129 -12.89 -6.10 -2.22
C SER A 129 -13.19 -6.43 -0.77
N GLU A 130 -13.17 -5.40 0.08
CA GLU A 130 -13.43 -5.55 1.50
C GLU A 130 -14.23 -4.39 2.07
N ILE A 131 -14.98 -4.71 3.11
CA ILE A 131 -15.67 -3.74 3.96
C ILE A 131 -15.24 -3.98 5.40
N LEU A 132 -14.75 -2.93 6.04
CA LEU A 132 -14.10 -3.01 7.34
C LEU A 132 -14.77 -2.06 8.31
N LEU A 133 -14.96 -2.52 9.55
CA LEU A 133 -15.12 -1.65 10.68
C LEU A 133 -13.74 -1.13 11.06
N LYS A 134 -13.61 0.18 11.20
CA LYS A 134 -12.35 0.88 11.51
C LYS A 134 -12.47 1.53 12.89
N LYS A 135 -11.43 1.38 13.69
CA LYS A 135 -11.27 2.02 15.00
C LYS A 135 -10.05 2.90 14.95
N ASP A 136 -10.29 4.18 14.87
CA ASP A 136 -9.30 5.23 14.93
C ASP A 136 -9.07 5.64 16.39
N TYR A 137 -7.81 5.85 16.77
CA TYR A 137 -7.43 6.21 18.14
C TYR A 137 -8.13 7.49 18.62
N LYS A 138 -8.26 8.52 17.77
CA LYS A 138 -8.90 9.81 18.15
C LYS A 138 -10.33 9.96 17.62
N LEU A 139 -10.65 9.41 16.45
CA LEU A 139 -11.93 9.66 15.78
C LEU A 139 -13.03 8.64 16.11
N GLY A 140 -12.71 7.58 16.86
CA GLY A 140 -13.71 6.60 17.28
C GLY A 140 -13.91 5.48 16.25
N VAL A 141 -15.14 4.98 16.12
CA VAL A 141 -15.48 3.84 15.25
C VAL A 141 -16.14 4.34 13.97
N ASN A 142 -15.70 3.84 12.82
CA ASN A 142 -16.22 4.12 11.48
C ASN A 142 -16.06 2.90 10.56
N TRP A 143 -16.13 3.10 9.25
CA TRP A 143 -15.98 2.03 8.27
C TRP A 143 -15.19 2.47 7.04
N GLN A 144 -14.62 1.46 6.38
CA GLN A 144 -13.83 1.58 5.16
C GLN A 144 -14.33 0.57 4.13
N PHE A 145 -14.29 0.97 2.86
CA PHE A 145 -14.41 0.07 1.72
C PHE A 145 -13.17 0.18 0.86
N THR A 146 -12.58 -0.96 0.53
CA THR A 146 -11.37 -1.06 -0.29
C THR A 146 -11.61 -2.03 -1.41
N THR A 147 -11.14 -1.71 -2.61
CA THR A 147 -11.05 -2.68 -3.70
C THR A 147 -9.71 -2.56 -4.39
N VAL A 148 -9.05 -3.69 -4.58
CA VAL A 148 -7.77 -3.80 -5.29
C VAL A 148 -7.94 -4.66 -6.52
N TRP A 149 -7.24 -4.33 -7.60
CA TRP A 149 -7.28 -5.08 -8.83
C TRP A 149 -5.90 -5.32 -9.42
N TYR A 150 -5.80 -6.41 -10.16
CA TYR A 150 -4.65 -6.79 -10.96
C TYR A 150 -5.16 -7.39 -12.27
N ALA A 151 -4.84 -6.77 -13.40
CA ALA A 151 -5.14 -7.27 -14.72
C ALA A 151 -3.87 -7.39 -15.55
N ALA A 152 -3.54 -8.60 -15.98
CA ALA A 152 -2.35 -8.86 -16.79
C ALA A 152 -2.72 -9.19 -18.23
N PHE A 153 -2.01 -8.58 -19.16
CA PHE A 153 -2.17 -8.76 -20.60
C PHE A 153 -0.84 -9.14 -21.24
N PHE A 154 -0.91 -9.82 -22.40
CA PHE A 154 0.26 -10.17 -23.22
C PHE A 154 1.36 -10.93 -22.44
N ASN A 155 0.97 -11.92 -21.63
CA ASN A 155 1.87 -12.64 -20.72
C ASN A 155 2.63 -11.70 -19.77
N GLU A 156 1.88 -10.85 -19.05
CA GLU A 156 2.40 -9.92 -18.03
C GLU A 156 3.31 -8.80 -18.55
N LYS A 157 3.45 -8.65 -19.87
CA LYS A 157 4.12 -7.49 -20.49
C LYS A 157 3.34 -6.18 -20.35
N LEU A 158 2.08 -6.26 -19.96
CA LEU A 158 1.27 -5.10 -19.65
C LEU A 158 0.39 -5.45 -18.45
N VAL A 159 0.61 -4.76 -17.34
CA VAL A 159 -0.13 -4.94 -16.10
C VAL A 159 -0.87 -3.66 -15.76
N PHE A 160 -2.18 -3.79 -15.51
CA PHE A 160 -3.01 -2.75 -14.93
C PHE A 160 -3.41 -3.20 -13.54
N ASN A 161 -2.74 -2.65 -12.54
CA ASN A 161 -3.05 -2.89 -11.14
C ASN A 161 -3.29 -1.56 -10.43
N GLY A 162 -4.04 -1.64 -9.34
CA GLY A 162 -4.36 -0.48 -8.55
C GLY A 162 -5.32 -0.79 -7.42
N PHE A 163 -5.74 0.27 -6.75
CA PHE A 163 -6.73 0.19 -5.69
C PHE A 163 -7.61 1.43 -5.65
N PHE A 164 -8.71 1.29 -4.92
CA PHE A 164 -9.64 2.35 -4.56
C PHE A 164 -10.04 2.17 -3.11
N ASP A 165 -9.86 3.23 -2.32
CA ASP A 165 -10.20 3.29 -0.91
C ASP A 165 -11.24 4.38 -0.63
N TYR A 166 -12.24 4.03 0.16
CA TYR A 166 -13.25 4.94 0.67
C TYR A 166 -13.36 4.84 2.18
N TRP A 167 -13.17 5.97 2.88
CA TRP A 167 -13.20 6.06 4.34
C TRP A 167 -14.34 6.99 4.78
N ALA A 168 -15.23 6.51 5.64
CA ALA A 168 -16.46 7.23 5.97
C ALA A 168 -16.27 8.55 6.75
N ASN A 169 -15.12 8.76 7.43
CA ASN A 169 -14.86 9.97 8.24
C ASN A 169 -13.89 10.96 7.57
N ASP A 170 -13.58 10.80 6.29
CA ASP A 170 -12.50 11.56 5.63
C ASP A 170 -12.91 12.98 5.20
N VAL A 171 -14.13 13.40 5.53
CA VAL A 171 -14.71 14.60 4.91
C VAL A 171 -14.35 15.93 5.60
N ASN A 172 -13.65 15.94 6.75
CA ASN A 172 -13.35 17.18 7.50
C ASN A 172 -12.08 17.17 8.40
N ASN A 173 -11.10 16.28 8.20
CA ASN A 173 -9.94 16.21 9.10
C ASN A 173 -8.79 17.15 8.65
N PRO A 174 -8.41 18.19 9.41
CA PRO A 174 -7.32 19.10 9.06
C PRO A 174 -5.91 18.49 9.25
N HIS A 175 -5.80 17.33 9.90
CA HIS A 175 -4.53 16.62 10.13
C HIS A 175 -4.22 15.57 9.08
N TRP A 176 -5.15 15.33 8.15
CA TRP A 176 -5.00 14.46 7.01
C TRP A 176 -5.19 15.33 5.75
N PRO A 177 -4.49 15.04 4.63
CA PRO A 177 -4.81 15.72 3.39
C PRO A 177 -6.30 15.55 3.11
N ALA A 178 -7.02 16.65 2.86
CA ALA A 178 -8.44 16.61 2.57
C ALA A 178 -8.72 15.62 1.44
N PHE A 179 -9.60 14.65 1.70
CA PHE A 179 -10.21 13.69 0.78
C PHE A 179 -9.65 13.70 -0.65
N ASP A 180 -8.90 12.65 -0.99
CA ASP A 180 -8.70 12.23 -2.37
C ASP A 180 -9.01 10.72 -2.38
N PRO A 181 -10.14 10.24 -2.94
CA PRO A 181 -10.32 8.81 -3.13
C PRO A 181 -9.09 8.31 -3.85
N GLU A 182 -8.26 7.52 -3.18
CA GLU A 182 -6.95 7.23 -3.72
C GLU A 182 -7.11 6.22 -4.85
N PHE A 183 -7.23 6.74 -6.07
CA PHE A 183 -7.11 5.97 -7.28
C PHE A 183 -5.63 5.92 -7.64
N LYS A 184 -4.93 4.93 -7.09
CA LYS A 184 -3.57 4.60 -7.55
C LYS A 184 -3.69 3.47 -8.55
N ALA A 185 -3.39 3.78 -9.80
CA ALA A 185 -3.24 2.78 -10.86
C ALA A 185 -1.92 3.02 -11.58
N SER A 186 -1.03 2.02 -11.59
CA SER A 186 -0.02 1.76 -12.63
C SER A 186 1.15 0.90 -12.12
N ARG A 187 1.44 -0.16 -12.87
CA ARG A 187 2.79 -0.74 -13.00
C ARG A 187 2.97 -1.19 -14.45
N PHE A 188 3.71 -0.42 -15.25
CA PHE A 188 4.14 -0.88 -16.57
C PHE A 188 5.45 -1.65 -16.41
N SER A 189 5.41 -2.98 -16.53
CA SER A 189 6.61 -3.81 -16.67
C SER A 189 6.89 -4.04 -18.15
N PHE A 190 7.94 -3.42 -18.67
CA PHE A 190 8.45 -3.67 -20.03
C PHE A 190 9.39 -4.88 -20.07
#